data_AF-A0A7W1TZQ8-F1
#
_entry.id   AF-A0A7W1TZQ8-F1
#
_cell.length_a   1.000
_cell.length_b   1.000
_cell.length_c   1.000
_cell.angle_alpha   90.00
_cell.angle_beta   90.00
_cell.angle_gamma   90.00
#
_symmetry.space_group_name_H-M   'P 1'
#
loop_
_entity.id
_entity.type
_entity.pdbx_description
1 polymer ?
#
loop_
_entity_poly.entity_id
_entity_poly.type
_entity_poly.pdbx_seq_one_letter_code
_entity_poly.pdbx_strand_id
1 'polypeptide(L)'
;MKIDTAQLICTVSHALLGRVTPNLRAVYITFEKETIVLTFYFDKQPTEDEWELANLADTDFISDFPDVVSDFRVVTVAYPMEIPNQGFCIYHRYED
;
A
#
# COMPACT_ATOMS: atom_id res chain seq x y z
N MET A 1 1.44 -20.74 -5.37
CA MET A 1 1.74 -19.59 -6.24
C MET A 1 3.16 -19.11 -5.95
N LYS A 2 4.06 -19.05 -6.94
CA LYS A 2 5.40 -18.45 -6.77
C LYS A 2 5.34 -17.04 -7.34
N ILE A 3 5.04 -16.05 -6.49
CA ILE A 3 5.21 -14.64 -6.85
C ILE A 3 6.65 -14.28 -6.55
N ASP A 4 7.33 -13.70 -7.52
CA ASP A 4 8.62 -13.07 -7.27
C ASP A 4 8.40 -11.81 -6.44
N THR A 5 8.98 -11.77 -5.25
CA THR A 5 8.91 -10.62 -4.35
C THR A 5 9.44 -9.35 -5.01
N ALA A 6 10.45 -9.45 -5.89
CA ALA A 6 10.97 -8.30 -6.62
C ALA A 6 9.94 -7.75 -7.60
N GLN A 7 9.27 -8.63 -8.36
CA GLN A 7 8.20 -8.23 -9.27
C GLN A 7 7.05 -7.57 -8.51
N LEU A 8 6.65 -8.13 -7.37
CA LEU A 8 5.60 -7.58 -6.52
C LEU A 8 5.92 -6.16 -6.03
N ILE A 9 7.13 -5.97 -5.48
CA ILE A 9 7.58 -4.65 -5.00
C ILE A 9 7.61 -3.64 -6.14
N CYS A 10 8.11 -4.02 -7.31
CA CYS A 10 8.19 -3.14 -8.47
C CYS A 10 6.81 -2.73 -8.99
N THR A 11 5.86 -3.67 -9.14
CA THR A 11 4.51 -3.34 -9.59
C THR A 11 3.79 -2.41 -8.62
N VAL A 12 3.83 -2.68 -7.31
CA VAL A 12 3.17 -1.79 -6.34
C VAL A 12 3.85 -0.43 -6.29
N SER A 13 5.18 -0.38 -6.36
CA SER A 13 5.91 0.89 -6.47
C SER A 13 5.48 1.69 -7.70
N HIS A 14 5.32 1.02 -8.85
CA HIS A 14 4.82 1.63 -10.09
C HIS A 14 3.38 2.14 -9.93
N ALA A 15 2.50 1.35 -9.30
CA ALA A 15 1.12 1.73 -9.02
C ALA A 15 1.01 2.95 -8.07
N LEU A 16 2.04 3.25 -7.27
CA LEU A 16 2.07 4.44 -6.41
C LEU A 16 2.61 5.69 -7.12
N LEU A 17 3.22 5.57 -8.31
CA LEU A 17 3.80 6.72 -9.01
C LEU A 17 2.72 7.76 -9.36
N GLY A 18 2.93 8.99 -8.92
CA GLY A 18 1.97 10.08 -9.10
C GLY A 18 0.75 10.03 -8.16
N ARG A 19 0.70 9.07 -7.23
CA ARG A 19 -0.43 8.86 -6.30
C ARG A 19 -0.06 9.04 -4.82
N VAL A 20 1.20 9.38 -4.52
CA VAL A 20 1.65 9.67 -3.15
C VAL A 20 1.20 11.08 -2.74
N THR A 21 0.38 11.17 -1.69
CA THR A 21 -0.10 12.44 -1.13
C THR A 21 0.72 12.85 0.10
N PRO A 22 0.69 14.14 0.51
CA PRO A 22 1.34 14.56 1.74
C PRO A 22 0.83 13.86 3.00
N ASN A 23 -0.42 13.39 3.01
CA ASN A 23 -1.04 12.70 4.15
C ASN A 23 -0.61 11.22 4.25
N LEU A 24 -0.19 10.62 3.14
CA LEU A 24 0.27 9.22 3.10
C LEU A 24 1.61 9.09 3.83
N ARG A 25 1.63 8.31 4.91
CA ARG A 25 2.83 8.03 5.71
C ARG A 25 3.59 6.82 5.23
N ALA A 26 2.90 5.73 4.88
CA ALA A 26 3.57 4.51 4.43
C ALA A 26 2.65 3.60 3.63
N VAL A 27 3.26 2.73 2.83
CA VAL A 27 2.57 1.61 2.17
C VAL A 27 3.37 0.34 2.41
N TYR A 28 2.69 -0.68 2.93
CA TYR A 28 3.27 -2.00 3.20
C TYR A 28 2.48 -3.10 2.48
N ILE A 29 3.19 -4.16 2.11
CA ILE A 29 2.59 -5.39 1.60
C ILE A 29 2.74 -6.49 2.63
N THR A 30 1.64 -7.17 2.94
CA THR A 30 1.61 -8.33 3.81
C THR A 30 0.97 -9.52 3.08
N PHE A 31 1.28 -10.73 3.54
CA PHE A 31 0.71 -11.97 3.01
C PHE A 31 -0.17 -12.60 4.09
N GLU A 32 -1.48 -12.59 3.87
CA GLU A 32 -2.46 -13.16 4.80
C GLU A 32 -3.12 -14.39 4.17
N LYS A 33 -2.67 -15.57 4.58
CA LYS A 33 -3.08 -16.86 3.99
C LYS A 33 -2.76 -16.92 2.49
N GLU A 34 -3.75 -16.67 1.64
CA GLU A 34 -3.67 -16.68 0.18
C GLU A 34 -3.95 -15.29 -0.43
N THR A 35 -4.09 -14.27 0.42
CA THR A 35 -4.39 -12.89 0.01
C THR A 35 -3.16 -12.01 0.19
N ILE A 36 -2.85 -11.21 -0.82
CA ILE A 36 -1.88 -10.12 -0.70
C ILE A 36 -2.61 -8.89 -0.21
N VAL A 37 -2.18 -8.31 0.90
CA VAL A 37 -2.83 -7.14 1.49
C VAL A 37 -1.94 -5.92 1.36
N LEU A 38 -2.42 -4.89 0.66
CA LEU A 38 -1.78 -3.58 0.60
C LEU A 38 -2.32 -2.72 1.73
N THR A 39 -1.46 -2.30 2.66
CA THR A 39 -1.86 -1.43 3.77
C THR A 39 -1.32 -0.03 3.57
N PHE A 40 -2.23 0.94 3.43
CA PHE A 40 -1.95 2.36 3.31
C PHE A 40 -2.12 3.03 4.67
N TYR A 41 -1.04 3.62 5.17
CA TYR A 41 -1.03 4.36 6.43
C TYR A 41 -1.11 5.85 6.16
N PHE A 42 -2.11 6.51 6.73
CA PHE A 42 -2.30 7.96 6.64
C PHE A 42 -2.10 8.64 7.99
N ASP A 43 -1.61 9.87 7.97
CA ASP A 43 -1.37 10.68 9.16
C ASP A 43 -2.67 11.21 9.77
N LYS A 44 -3.56 11.68 8.91
CA LYS A 44 -4.91 12.14 9.23
C LYS A 44 -5.92 11.28 8.50
N GLN A 45 -7.18 11.40 8.89
CA GLN A 45 -8.26 10.71 8.20
C GLN A 45 -8.19 11.01 6.69
N PRO A 46 -8.07 9.98 5.84
CA PRO A 46 -7.94 10.18 4.40
C PRO A 46 -9.20 10.80 3.80
N THR A 47 -9.00 11.68 2.82
CA THR A 47 -10.09 12.25 2.01
C THR A 47 -10.65 11.21 1.04
N GLU A 48 -11.82 11.48 0.45
CA GLU A 48 -12.41 10.62 -0.58
C GLU A 48 -11.44 10.42 -1.76
N ASP A 49 -10.78 11.49 -2.21
CA ASP A 49 -9.73 11.41 -3.24
C ASP A 49 -8.57 10.49 -2.84
N GLU A 50 -8.15 10.52 -1.57
CA GLU A 50 -7.06 9.66 -1.07
C GLU A 50 -7.47 8.19 -0.99
N TRP A 51 -8.73 7.92 -0.65
CA TRP A 51 -9.32 6.59 -0.74
C TRP A 51 -9.36 6.10 -2.19
N GLU A 52 -9.76 6.96 -3.12
CA GLU A 52 -9.79 6.64 -4.54
C GLU A 52 -8.38 6.34 -5.07
N LEU A 53 -7.37 7.13 -4.69
CA LEU A 53 -5.97 6.87 -5.06
C LEU A 53 -5.47 5.52 -4.55
N ALA A 54 -5.83 5.12 -3.31
CA ALA A 54 -5.47 3.81 -2.76
C ALA A 54 -6.15 2.67 -3.54
N ASN A 55 -7.44 2.82 -3.87
CA ASN A 55 -8.18 1.85 -4.67
C ASN A 55 -7.63 1.72 -6.10
N LEU A 56 -7.29 2.84 -6.74
CA LEU A 56 -6.65 2.85 -8.06
C LEU A 56 -5.28 2.15 -8.01
N ALA A 57 -4.51 2.33 -6.95
CA ALA A 57 -3.24 1.64 -6.78
C ALA A 57 -3.40 0.11 -6.62
N ASP A 58 -4.42 -0.35 -5.88
CA ASP A 58 -4.74 -1.78 -5.79
C ASP A 58 -5.26 -2.34 -7.13
N THR A 59 -6.12 -1.59 -7.83
CA THR A 59 -6.63 -1.98 -9.17
C THR A 59 -5.49 -2.13 -10.19
N ASP A 60 -4.57 -1.16 -10.25
CA ASP A 60 -3.40 -1.21 -11.13
C ASP A 60 -2.50 -2.40 -10.75
N PHE A 61 -2.34 -2.68 -9.47
CA PHE A 61 -1.61 -3.86 -9.00
C PHE A 61 -2.25 -5.17 -9.46
N ILE A 62 -3.56 -5.36 -9.24
CA ILE A 62 -4.29 -6.58 -9.67
C ILE A 62 -4.18 -6.79 -11.19
N SER A 63 -4.11 -5.70 -11.96
CA SER A 63 -4.03 -5.78 -13.43
C SER A 63 -2.79 -6.54 -13.94
N ASP A 64 -1.68 -6.46 -13.20
CA ASP A 64 -0.44 -7.21 -13.46
C ASP A 64 -0.47 -8.64 -12.91
N PHE A 65 -1.43 -8.96 -12.03
CA PHE A 65 -1.54 -10.23 -11.32
C PHE A 65 -2.99 -10.76 -11.28
N PRO A 66 -3.58 -11.12 -12.43
CA PRO A 66 -5.01 -11.46 -12.51
C PRO A 66 -5.41 -12.72 -11.73
N ASP A 67 -4.46 -13.61 -11.44
CA ASP A 67 -4.68 -14.84 -10.67
C ASP A 67 -4.47 -14.65 -9.16
N VAL A 68 -4.14 -13.43 -8.71
CA VAL A 68 -3.90 -13.10 -7.31
C VAL A 68 -5.16 -12.56 -6.67
N VAL A 69 -5.46 -13.06 -5.47
CA VAL A 69 -6.44 -12.42 -4.58
C VAL A 69 -5.72 -11.31 -3.82
N SER A 70 -6.15 -10.07 -4.03
CA SER A 70 -5.70 -8.93 -3.23
C SER A 70 -6.82 -8.36 -2.37
N ASP A 71 -6.40 -7.64 -1.34
CA ASP A 71 -7.25 -6.76 -0.55
C ASP A 71 -6.42 -5.50 -0.22
N PHE A 72 -7.09 -4.40 0.09
CA PHE A 72 -6.40 -3.21 0.58
C PHE A 72 -7.01 -2.69 1.87
N ARG A 73 -6.15 -2.12 2.70
CA ARG A 73 -6.52 -1.55 3.98
C ARG A 73 -6.03 -0.14 4.06
N VAL A 74 -6.86 0.71 4.64
CA VAL A 74 -6.54 2.10 4.91
C VAL A 74 -6.60 2.30 6.41
N VAL A 75 -5.48 2.76 6.98
CA VAL A 75 -5.31 2.87 8.41
C VAL A 75 -4.81 4.28 8.74
N THR A 76 -5.51 4.95 9.64
CA THR A 76 -5.07 6.25 10.17
C THR A 76 -4.18 6.03 11.39
N VAL A 77 -2.92 6.43 11.29
CA VAL A 77 -1.96 6.45 12.40
C VAL A 77 -1.30 7.82 12.39
N ALA A 78 -1.62 8.67 13.35
CA ALA A 78 -1.02 10.01 13.41
C ALA A 78 0.44 9.97 13.85
N TYR A 79 1.30 10.74 13.21
CA TYR A 79 2.66 11.01 13.69
C TYR A 79 2.59 11.70 15.07
N PRO A 80 3.43 11.32 16.07
CA PRO A 80 4.61 10.45 15.99
C PRO A 80 4.36 8.99 16.38
N MET A 81 3.11 8.50 16.32
CA MET A 81 2.87 7.09 16.61
C MET A 81 3.57 6.20 15.58
N GLU A 82 4.23 5.16 16.08
CA GLU A 82 4.93 4.18 15.26
C GLU A 82 3.94 3.44 14.35
N ILE A 83 4.32 3.35 13.07
CA ILE A 83 3.60 2.52 12.10
C ILE A 83 4.01 1.07 12.38
N PRO A 84 3.07 0.15 12.60
CA PRO A 84 3.42 -1.25 12.82
C PRO A 84 4.19 -1.79 11.60
N ASN A 85 5.35 -2.40 11.82
CA ASN A 85 6.06 -3.07 10.73
C ASN A 85 5.38 -4.41 10.43
N GLN A 86 4.63 -4.46 9.33
CA GLN A 86 3.77 -5.62 9.02
C GLN A 86 4.24 -6.43 7.80
N GLY A 87 5.34 -6.06 7.12
CA GLY A 87 5.79 -6.80 5.93
C GLY A 87 6.77 -6.03 5.06
N PHE A 88 6.62 -6.15 3.73
CA PHE A 88 7.48 -5.48 2.77
C PHE A 88 7.12 -4.00 2.68
N CYS A 89 8.06 -3.13 3.03
CA CYS A 89 7.89 -1.68 2.89
C CYS A 89 8.07 -1.28 1.42
N ILE A 90 7.06 -0.60 0.86
CA ILE A 90 7.08 -0.08 -0.51
C ILE A 90 7.35 1.41 -0.51
N TYR A 91 6.74 2.11 0.43
CA TYR A 91 6.89 3.54 0.63
C TYR A 91 6.88 3.85 2.11
N HIS A 92 7.76 4.75 2.52
CA HIS A 92 7.74 5.36 3.85
C HIS A 92 8.11 6.84 3.70
N ARG A 93 7.20 7.72 4.11
CA ARG A 93 7.42 9.15 4.21
C ARG A 93 8.53 9.38 5.23
N TYR A 94 9.44 10.29 4.93
CA TYR A 94 10.41 10.75 5.92
C TYR A 94 9.69 11.59 7.00
N GLU A 95 10.01 11.35 8.26
CA GLU A 95 9.38 12.01 9.41
C GLU A 95 10.47 12.44 10.40
N ASP A 96 10.43 13.71 10.83
CA ASP A 96 11.44 14.39 11.68
C ASP A 96 11.10 14.34 13.18
#